data_AF-A0A1V4BYT2-F1
#
_entry.id   AF-A0A1V4BYT2-F1
#
_cell.length_a   1.000
_cell.length_b   1.000
_cell.length_c   1.000
_cell.angle_alpha   90.00
_cell.angle_beta   90.00
_cell.angle_gamma   90.00
#
_symmetry.space_group_name_H-M   'P 1'
#
loop_
_entity.id
_entity.type
_entity.pdbx_description
1 polymer ?
#
loop_
_entity_poly.entity_id
_entity_poly.type
_entity_poly.pdbx_seq_one_letter_code
_entity_poly.pdbx_strand_id
1 'polypeptide(L)'
;MPAKNYREDLLVRLSDAHYASQYLKAALDEALQDGNRSAFLLALKNLVDATGPVQEVASEADVSRQHLYRLLSGKGNPTLETLASVLEAVGLTIDFKPTAKPM
;
A
#
# COMPACT_ATOMS: atom_id res chain seq x y z
N MET A 1 7.89 -5.84 30.59
CA MET A 1 7.88 -6.51 29.27
C MET A 1 8.41 -5.51 28.25
N PRO A 2 9.42 -5.84 27.42
CA PRO A 2 9.83 -4.89 26.39
C PRO A 2 8.65 -4.70 25.44
N ALA A 3 8.30 -3.46 25.15
CA ALA A 3 7.30 -3.16 24.14
C ALA A 3 7.81 -3.74 22.82
N LYS A 4 7.18 -4.80 22.34
CA LYS A 4 7.43 -5.39 21.02
C LYS A 4 7.42 -4.24 20.00
N ASN A 5 8.45 -4.14 19.16
CA ASN A 5 8.53 -3.06 18.18
C ASN A 5 7.39 -3.23 17.18
N TYR A 6 6.30 -2.49 17.39
CA TYR A 6 5.05 -2.59 16.62
C TYR A 6 5.29 -2.56 15.11
N ARG A 7 6.26 -1.76 14.66
CA ARG A 7 6.59 -1.65 13.24
C ARG A 7 7.27 -2.91 12.71
N GLU A 8 8.24 -3.48 13.42
CA GLU A 8 8.91 -4.72 13.00
C GLU A 8 7.90 -5.87 12.91
N ASP A 9 7.04 -6.01 13.92
CA ASP A 9 5.95 -7.00 13.92
C ASP A 9 4.99 -6.81 12.74
N LEU A 10 4.67 -5.56 12.41
CA LEU A 10 3.83 -5.25 11.25
C LEU A 10 4.50 -5.67 9.94
N LEU A 11 5.78 -5.34 9.75
CA LEU A 11 6.51 -5.69 8.52
C LEU A 11 6.57 -7.21 8.32
N VAL A 12 6.80 -7.98 9.38
CA VAL A 12 6.79 -9.46 9.32
C VAL A 12 5.43 -9.99 8.87
N ARG A 13 4.32 -9.42 9.38
CA ARG A 13 2.98 -9.83 8.96
C ARG A 13 2.67 -9.44 7.52
N LEU A 14 3.19 -8.31 7.05
CA LEU A 14 3.02 -7.83 5.68
C LEU A 14 3.75 -8.68 4.64
N SER A 15 4.68 -9.55 5.04
CA SER A 15 5.25 -10.56 4.15
C SER A 15 4.24 -11.65 3.75
N ASP A 16 3.12 -11.79 4.47
CA ASP A 16 2.00 -12.64 4.06
C ASP A 16 1.07 -11.86 3.12
N ALA A 17 0.93 -12.34 1.88
CA ALA A 17 0.15 -11.66 0.84
C ALA A 17 -1.33 -11.49 1.21
N HIS A 18 -1.92 -12.46 1.93
CA HIS A 18 -3.31 -12.37 2.34
C HIS A 18 -3.49 -11.25 3.38
N TYR A 19 -2.63 -11.22 4.39
CA TYR A 19 -2.62 -10.16 5.39
C TYR A 19 -2.35 -8.78 4.77
N ALA A 20 -1.36 -8.67 3.87
CA ALA A 20 -1.06 -7.44 3.14
C ALA A 20 -2.28 -6.91 2.36
N SER A 21 -2.98 -7.80 1.65
CA SER A 21 -4.19 -7.43 0.90
C SER A 21 -5.30 -6.89 1.80
N GLN A 22 -5.54 -7.52 2.96
CA GLN A 22 -6.55 -7.08 3.91
C GLN A 22 -6.16 -5.76 4.58
N TYR A 23 -4.89 -5.62 4.96
CA TYR A 23 -4.34 -4.41 5.55
C TYR A 23 -4.52 -3.20 4.62
N LEU A 24 -4.14 -3.36 3.36
CA LEU A 24 -4.22 -2.28 2.38
C LEU A 24 -5.67 -1.96 1.99
N LYS A 25 -6.54 -2.99 1.92
CA LYS A 25 -7.98 -2.80 1.73
C LYS A 25 -8.60 -1.98 2.86
N ALA A 26 -8.32 -2.32 4.11
CA ALA A 26 -8.86 -1.58 5.26
C ALA A 26 -8.42 -0.10 5.22
N ALA A 27 -7.14 0.16 4.93
CA ALA A 27 -6.62 1.52 4.79
C ALA A 27 -7.28 2.30 3.64
N LEU A 28 -7.59 1.63 2.52
CA LEU A 28 -8.30 2.25 1.40
C LEU A 28 -9.75 2.57 1.76
N ASP A 29 -10.46 1.62 2.37
CA ASP A 29 -11.86 1.79 2.79
C ASP A 29 -12.00 2.96 3.78
N GLU A 30 -11.09 3.06 4.76
CA GLU A 30 -11.03 4.20 5.70
C GLU A 30 -10.75 5.52 4.99
N ALA A 31 -9.72 5.56 4.13
CA ALA A 31 -9.34 6.76 3.38
C ALA A 31 -10.45 7.28 2.45
N LEU A 32 -11.30 6.39 1.93
CA LEU A 32 -12.48 6.77 1.14
C LEU A 32 -13.61 7.29 2.02
N GLN A 33 -13.74 6.79 3.26
CA GLN A 33 -14.77 7.23 4.20
C GLN A 33 -14.47 8.62 4.78
N ASP A 34 -13.23 8.89 5.18
CA ASP A 34 -12.82 10.13 5.83
C ASP A 34 -12.15 11.15 4.88
N GLY A 35 -11.86 10.73 3.63
CA GLY A 35 -11.16 11.54 2.62
C GLY A 35 -9.64 11.63 2.83
N ASN A 36 -9.08 10.92 3.81
CA ASN A 36 -7.68 10.98 4.18
C ASN A 36 -6.83 9.97 3.39
N ARG A 37 -6.55 10.31 2.13
CA ARG A 37 -5.66 9.52 1.26
C ARG A 37 -4.26 9.29 1.83
N SER A 38 -3.77 10.17 2.70
CA SER A 38 -2.44 10.06 3.31
C SER A 38 -2.30 8.76 4.11
N ALA A 39 -3.37 8.32 4.78
CA ALA A 39 -3.37 7.08 5.56
C ALA A 39 -3.14 5.85 4.67
N PHE A 40 -3.85 5.78 3.54
CA PHE A 40 -3.67 4.73 2.54
C PHE A 40 -2.24 4.72 1.96
N LEU A 41 -1.69 5.89 1.61
CA LEU A 41 -0.34 5.98 1.06
C LEU A 41 0.75 5.57 2.06
N LEU A 42 0.54 5.83 3.36
CA LEU A 42 1.43 5.35 4.43
C LEU A 42 1.29 3.84 4.65
N ALA A 43 0.08 3.28 4.51
CA ALA A 43 -0.11 1.83 4.53
C ALA A 43 0.61 1.16 3.35
N LEU A 44 0.49 1.72 2.14
CA LEU A 44 1.23 1.26 0.97
C LEU A 44 2.75 1.35 1.19
N LYS A 45 3.23 2.40 1.86
CA LYS A 45 4.65 2.49 2.25
C LYS A 45 5.08 1.34 3.14
N ASN A 46 4.29 0.98 4.16
CA ASN A 46 4.64 -0.15 5.03
C ASN A 46 4.73 -1.45 4.24
N LEU A 47 3.87 -1.64 3.24
CA LEU A 47 3.93 -2.81 2.36
C LEU A 47 5.17 -2.81 1.46
N VAL A 48 5.52 -1.66 0.86
CA VAL A 48 6.77 -1.53 0.10
C VAL A 48 7.98 -1.84 0.98
N ASP A 49 8.04 -1.26 2.19
CA ASP A 49 9.11 -1.50 3.17
C ASP A 49 9.21 -2.98 3.58
N ALA A 50 8.09 -3.72 3.58
CA ALA A 50 8.03 -5.15 3.90
C ALA A 50 8.37 -6.07 2.73
N THR A 51 8.20 -5.59 1.49
CA THR A 51 8.45 -6.37 0.27
C THR A 51 9.93 -6.41 -0.05
N GLY A 52 10.63 -5.28 0.05
CA GLY A 52 12.05 -5.21 -0.26
C GLY A 52 12.59 -3.78 -0.37
N PRO A 53 13.82 -3.61 -0.88
CA PRO A 53 14.41 -2.31 -1.12
C PRO A 53 13.53 -1.46 -2.04
N VAL A 54 13.25 -0.21 -1.64
CA VAL A 54 12.42 0.74 -2.41
C VAL A 54 12.92 0.92 -3.86
N GLN A 55 14.22 0.76 -4.11
CA GLN A 55 14.81 0.85 -5.44
C GLN A 55 14.39 -0.30 -6.36
N GLU A 56 14.24 -1.51 -5.82
CA GLU A 56 13.80 -2.68 -6.57
C GLU A 56 12.33 -2.53 -6.93
N VAL A 57 11.48 -2.18 -5.95
CA VAL A 57 10.05 -1.91 -6.18
C VAL A 57 9.85 -0.78 -7.20
N ALA A 58 10.63 0.30 -7.13
CA ALA A 58 10.55 1.38 -8.12
C ALA A 58 10.91 0.90 -9.53
N SER A 59 11.91 0.02 -9.64
CA SER A 59 12.32 -0.55 -10.93
C SER A 59 11.26 -1.50 -11.50
N GLU A 60 10.68 -2.35 -10.66
CA GLU A 60 9.62 -3.29 -11.07
C GLU A 60 8.32 -2.58 -11.46
N ALA A 61 7.97 -1.51 -10.75
CA ALA A 61 6.79 -0.70 -11.03
C ALA A 61 6.96 0.29 -12.19
N ASP A 62 8.14 0.32 -12.84
CA ASP A 62 8.53 1.27 -13.89
C ASP A 62 8.30 2.75 -13.50
N VAL A 63 8.67 3.12 -12.26
CA VAL A 63 8.55 4.50 -11.76
C VAL A 63 9.88 5.01 -11.25
N SER A 64 10.10 6.32 -11.38
CA SER A 64 11.30 6.92 -10.78
C SER A 64 11.27 6.78 -9.25
N ARG A 65 12.43 6.51 -8.64
CA ARG A 65 12.60 6.48 -7.17
C ARG A 65 12.08 7.74 -6.50
N GLN A 66 12.30 8.91 -7.11
CA GLN A 66 11.82 10.18 -6.58
C GLN A 66 10.28 10.25 -6.57
N HIS A 67 9.63 9.72 -7.61
CA HIS A 67 8.18 9.63 -7.66
C HIS A 67 7.66 8.67 -6.58
N LEU A 68 8.25 7.49 -6.45
CA LEU A 68 7.86 6.52 -5.43
C LEU A 68 8.03 7.09 -4.02
N TYR A 69 9.17 7.72 -3.69
CA TYR A 69 9.36 8.36 -2.38
C TYR A 69 8.33 9.47 -2.10
N ARG A 70 7.94 10.26 -3.10
CA ARG A 70 6.91 11.29 -2.95
C ARG A 70 5.55 10.65 -2.66
N LEU A 71 5.20 9.60 -3.39
CA LEU A 71 3.97 8.84 -3.19
C LEU A 71 3.92 8.27 -1.76
N LEU A 72 4.97 7.57 -1.34
CA LEU A 72 5.08 6.93 -0.02
C LEU A 72 5.21 7.94 1.13
N SER A 73 5.42 9.24 0.86
CA SER A 73 5.45 10.28 1.89
C SER A 73 4.05 10.69 2.41
N GLY A 74 2.98 10.12 1.86
CA GLY A 74 1.61 10.48 2.20
C GLY A 74 1.11 11.77 1.54
N LYS A 75 1.95 12.45 0.74
CA LYS A 75 1.64 13.74 0.12
C LYS A 75 1.35 13.67 -1.38
N GLY A 76 1.40 12.46 -1.96
CA GLY A 76 1.19 12.24 -3.38
C GLY A 76 -0.29 12.19 -3.78
N ASN A 77 -0.53 12.29 -5.08
CA ASN A 77 -1.80 11.93 -5.71
C ASN A 77 -1.48 11.02 -6.90
N PRO A 78 -1.19 9.72 -6.66
CA PRO A 78 -0.84 8.80 -7.72
C PRO A 78 -1.98 8.69 -8.74
N THR A 79 -1.62 8.56 -10.02
CA THR A 79 -2.59 8.14 -11.03
C THR A 79 -2.98 6.68 -10.76
N LEU A 80 -4.11 6.25 -11.33
CA LEU A 80 -4.52 4.84 -11.26
C LEU A 80 -3.43 3.91 -11.83
N GLU A 81 -2.78 4.32 -12.92
CA GLU A 81 -1.68 3.59 -13.55
C GLU A 81 -0.48 3.43 -12.62
N THR A 82 -0.04 4.52 -11.98
CA THR A 82 1.06 4.45 -10.99
C THR A 82 0.70 3.59 -9.79
N LEU A 83 -0.57 3.67 -9.32
CA LEU A 83 -1.01 2.84 -8.21
C LEU A 83 -1.01 1.36 -8.60
N ALA A 84 -1.56 1.02 -9.76
CA ALA A 84 -1.60 -0.35 -10.26
C ALA A 84 -0.20 -0.94 -10.42
N SER A 85 0.74 -0.21 -11.05
CA SER A 85 2.10 -0.71 -11.25
C SER A 85 2.85 -0.93 -9.93
N VAL A 86 2.67 -0.03 -8.95
CA VAL A 86 3.26 -0.21 -7.61
C VAL A 86 2.63 -1.38 -6.86
N LEU A 87 1.32 -1.60 -7.00
CA LEU A 87 0.64 -2.75 -6.39
C LEU A 87 1.15 -4.07 -6.99
N GLU A 88 1.31 -4.14 -8.32
CA GLU A 88 1.83 -5.32 -9.00
C GLU A 88 3.27 -5.64 -8.54
N ALA A 89 4.13 -4.63 -8.41
CA ALA A 89 5.49 -4.78 -7.91
C ALA A 89 5.57 -5.26 -6.44
N VAL A 90 4.49 -5.11 -5.66
CA VAL A 90 4.39 -5.69 -4.30
C VAL A 90 3.51 -6.94 -4.23
N GLY A 91 3.20 -7.53 -5.39
CA GLY A 91 2.45 -8.79 -5.49
C GLY A 91 0.95 -8.66 -5.22
N LEU A 92 0.38 -7.46 -5.33
CA LEU A 92 -1.05 -7.19 -5.16
C LEU A 92 -1.69 -6.67 -6.46
N THR A 93 -3.02 -6.77 -6.53
CA THR A 93 -3.81 -6.19 -7.62
C THR A 93 -5.11 -5.60 -7.09
N ILE A 94 -5.79 -4.81 -7.91
CA ILE A 94 -7.09 -4.21 -7.57
C ILE A 94 -8.20 -5.16 -8.00
N ASP A 95 -9.16 -5.41 -7.11
CA ASP A 95 -10.36 -6.19 -7.39
C ASP A 95 -11.63 -5.35 -7.14
N PHE A 96 -12.68 -5.62 -7.91
CA PHE A 96 -13.97 -4.96 -7.78
C PHE A 96 -14.99 -5.89 -7.16
N LYS A 97 -15.64 -5.41 -6.09
CA LYS A 97 -16.67 -6.15 -5.37
C LYS A 97 -18.03 -5.51 -5.61
N PRO A 98 -19.13 -6.30 -5.64
CA PRO A 98 -20.47 -5.74 -5.75
C PRO A 98 -20.75 -4.80 -4.57
N THR A 99 -21.31 -3.63 -4.87
CA THR A 99 -21.93 -2.81 -3.84
C THR A 99 -23.35 -3.33 -3.59
N ALA A 100 -23.85 -3.21 -2.36
CA ALA A 100 -25.24 -3.54 -2.02
C ALA A 100 -26.18 -2.50 -2.64
N LYS A 101 -26.24 -2.47 -3.97
CA LYS A 101 -27.26 -1.75 -4.72
C LYS A 101 -28.26 -2.81 -5.17
N PRO A 102 -29.45 -2.89 -4.56
CA PRO A 102 -30.49 -3.77 -5.10
C PRO A 102 -30.77 -3.31 -6.54
N MET A 103 -30.78 -4.28 -7.46
CA MET A 103 -31.18 -4.05 -8.85
C MET A 103 -32.63 -3.57 -8.93
#